data_AF-A0AAP3E308-F1
#
_entry.id   AF-A0AAP3E308-F1
#
_cell.length_a   1.000
_cell.length_b   1.000
_cell.length_c   1.000
_cell.angle_alpha   90.00
_cell.angle_beta   90.00
_cell.angle_gamma   90.00
#
_symmetry.space_group_name_H-M   'P 1'
#
loop_
_entity.id
_entity.type
_entity.pdbx_description
1 polymer ?
#
loop_
_entity_poly.entity_id
_entity_poly.type
_entity_poly.pdbx_seq_one_letter_code
_entity_poly.pdbx_strand_id
1 'polypeptide(L)'
;MVCPFLEYRRGSAGGESAERKEGEDGFDEPRAYCTAADRFVQAMRADICNDRYDLVHDRDCEIYLEHAGSDRRGKGDGETESHENDGETASEEGDDR
;
A
#
# COMPACT_ATOMS: atom_id res chain seq x y z
N MET A 1 3.38 8.14 21.00
CA MET A 1 3.33 6.67 21.18
C MET A 1 3.73 6.04 19.86
N VAL A 2 4.58 5.03 19.84
CA VAL A 2 4.98 4.43 18.55
C VAL A 2 3.78 3.80 17.84
N CYS A 3 3.71 3.98 16.53
CA CYS A 3 2.71 3.35 15.66
C CYS A 3 2.72 1.82 15.85
N PRO A 4 1.56 1.17 16.01
CA PRO A 4 1.47 -0.28 16.24
C PRO A 4 1.92 -1.12 15.03
N PHE A 5 1.96 -0.54 13.83
CA PHE A 5 2.39 -1.22 12.62
C PHE A 5 3.88 -1.05 12.31
N LEU A 6 4.64 -0.36 13.16
CA LEU A 6 6.07 -0.14 12.96
C LEU A 6 6.89 -1.25 13.63
N GLU A 7 7.69 -1.95 12.82
CA GLU A 7 8.70 -2.90 13.30
C GLU A 7 10.08 -2.59 12.69
N TYR A 8 11.14 -3.12 13.31
CA TYR A 8 12.49 -3.05 12.75
C TYR A 8 12.94 -4.46 12.37
N ARG A 9 13.08 -4.71 11.06
CA ARG A 9 13.42 -6.03 10.52
C ARG A 9 14.72 -5.98 9.73
N ARG A 10 15.48 -7.08 9.78
CA ARG A 10 16.58 -7.31 8.83
C ARG A 10 15.98 -7.91 7.56
N GLY A 11 16.40 -7.44 6.39
CA GLY A 11 15.90 -7.92 5.10
C GLY A 11 16.51 -7.17 3.94
N SER A 12 16.06 -7.47 2.72
CA SER A 12 16.47 -6.78 1.50
C SER A 12 15.37 -5.81 1.07
N ALA A 13 15.68 -4.54 0.77
CA ALA A 13 14.74 -3.71 0.03
C ALA A 13 14.85 -4.10 -1.44
N GLY A 14 13.89 -4.90 -1.91
CA GLY A 14 13.80 -5.30 -3.30
C GLY A 14 13.79 -4.08 -4.23
N GLY A 15 14.95 -3.79 -4.81
CA GLY A 15 15.12 -2.92 -5.96
C GLY A 15 15.58 -3.79 -7.12
N GLU A 16 14.85 -3.73 -8.23
CA GLU A 16 15.13 -4.42 -9.48
C GLU A 16 16.53 -4.07 -10.02
N SER A 17 17.48 -4.96 -9.76
CA SER A 17 18.74 -5.11 -10.49
C SER A 17 19.15 -6.57 -10.30
N ALA A 18 18.60 -7.41 -11.16
CA ALA A 18 18.62 -8.87 -11.10
C ALA A 18 20.00 -9.45 -11.44
N GLU A 19 21.05 -9.07 -10.69
CA GLU A 19 22.35 -9.75 -10.67
C GLU A 19 23.01 -9.51 -9.30
N ARG A 20 22.66 -10.26 -8.24
CA ARG A 20 23.36 -10.14 -6.96
C ARG A 20 23.43 -11.46 -6.19
N LYS A 21 24.63 -11.72 -5.64
CA LYS A 21 25.08 -12.97 -5.01
C LYS A 21 24.30 -13.29 -3.73
N GLU A 22 23.82 -14.53 -3.66
CA GLU A 22 23.26 -15.16 -2.47
C GLU A 22 24.20 -15.02 -1.26
N GLY A 23 23.85 -14.15 -0.31
CA GLY A 23 24.50 -14.07 1.01
C GLY A 23 24.75 -12.66 1.57
N GLU A 24 24.61 -11.61 0.76
CA GLU A 24 24.96 -10.22 1.15
C GLU A 24 23.83 -9.20 0.83
N ASP A 25 22.61 -9.67 0.57
CA ASP A 25 21.50 -8.82 0.11
C ASP A 25 20.66 -8.21 1.24
N GLY A 26 21.03 -8.48 2.49
CA GLY A 26 20.35 -7.98 3.69
C GLY A 26 21.00 -6.70 4.23
N PHE A 27 20.20 -5.81 4.80
CA PHE A 27 20.74 -4.72 5.60
C PHE A 27 21.49 -5.26 6.82
N ASP A 28 22.68 -4.71 7.09
CA ASP A 28 23.48 -5.01 8.28
C ASP A 28 22.74 -4.64 9.58
N GLU A 29 22.04 -3.49 9.55
CA GLU A 29 21.21 -2.98 10.65
C GLU A 29 19.70 -3.14 10.34
N PRO A 30 18.88 -3.58 11.32
CA PRO A 30 17.42 -3.54 11.24
C PRO A 30 16.86 -2.22 10.69
N ARG A 31 16.00 -2.31 9.68
CA ARG A 31 15.33 -1.15 9.07
C ARG A 31 13.85 -1.11 9.38
N ALA A 32 13.31 0.10 9.40
CA ALA A 32 11.90 0.36 9.62
C ALA A 32 11.04 -0.33 8.56
N TYR A 33 10.16 -1.19 9.02
CA TYR A 33 9.25 -2.01 8.25
C TYR A 33 7.83 -1.73 8.74
N CYS A 34 6.93 -1.44 7.80
CA CYS A 34 5.53 -1.23 8.10
C CYS A 34 4.75 -2.50 7.81
N THR A 35 4.16 -3.11 8.83
CA THR A 35 3.39 -4.35 8.70
C THR A 35 2.04 -4.15 8.03
N ALA A 36 1.45 -2.95 8.15
CA ALA A 36 0.23 -2.59 7.43
C ALA A 36 0.42 -2.57 5.90
N ALA A 37 1.57 -2.08 5.42
CA ALA A 37 1.88 -2.04 3.99
C ALA A 37 2.83 -3.16 3.52
N ASP A 38 3.15 -4.10 4.41
CA ASP A 38 4.08 -5.23 4.21
C ASP A 38 5.41 -4.85 3.51
N ARG A 39 5.98 -3.69 3.85
CA ARG A 39 7.20 -3.19 3.17
C ARG A 39 8.10 -2.35 4.06
N PHE A 40 9.37 -2.27 3.67
CA PHE A 40 10.31 -1.30 4.22
C PHE A 40 9.87 0.12 3.89
N VAL A 41 9.91 1.01 4.88
CA VAL A 41 9.53 2.41 4.73
C VAL A 41 10.77 3.30 4.73
N GLN A 42 10.63 4.47 4.11
CA GLN A 42 11.69 5.48 4.12
C GLN A 42 11.88 6.05 5.54
N ALA A 43 13.07 6.58 5.82
CA ALA A 43 13.41 7.18 7.10
C ALA A 43 12.40 8.24 7.56
N MET A 44 11.99 9.13 6.65
CA MET A 44 11.00 10.17 6.98
C MET A 44 9.67 9.58 7.47
N ARG A 45 9.24 8.47 6.88
CA ARG A 45 7.99 7.83 7.32
C ARG A 45 8.18 7.06 8.63
N ALA A 46 9.38 6.51 8.86
CA ALA A 46 9.73 5.96 10.15
C ALA A 46 9.72 7.05 11.25
N ASP A 47 10.16 8.28 10.95
CA ASP A 47 10.08 9.40 11.91
C ASP A 47 8.64 9.72 12.30
N ILE A 48 7.70 9.77 11.32
CA ILE A 48 6.27 9.95 11.59
C ILE A 48 5.73 8.80 12.46
N CYS A 49 6.03 7.54 12.11
CA CYS A 49 5.56 6.39 12.87
C CYS A 49 6.15 6.29 14.29
N ASN A 50 7.32 6.90 14.54
CA ASN A 50 7.94 6.97 15.86
C ASN A 50 7.46 8.16 16.71
N ASP A 51 6.52 8.95 16.19
CA ASP A 51 6.08 10.22 16.76
C ASP A 51 7.23 11.22 17.01
N ARG A 52 8.20 11.28 16.10
CA ARG A 52 9.35 12.20 16.22
C ARG A 52 9.03 13.57 15.63
N TYR A 53 9.64 14.61 16.20
CA TYR A 53 9.59 15.98 15.66
C TYR A 53 8.17 16.56 15.55
N ASP A 54 7.26 16.22 16.48
CA ASP A 54 5.85 16.64 16.47
C ASP A 54 5.01 16.07 15.30
N LEU A 55 5.58 15.15 14.53
CA LEU A 55 4.85 14.32 13.59
C LEU A 55 4.19 13.20 14.38
N VAL A 56 2.89 12.96 14.21
CA VAL A 56 2.17 11.91 14.94
C VAL A 56 1.54 10.92 13.97
N HIS A 57 1.73 9.63 14.22
CA HIS A 57 1.26 8.58 13.32
C HIS A 57 -0.26 8.58 13.11
N ASP A 58 -1.04 9.00 14.11
CA ASP A 58 -2.50 9.01 14.05
C ASP A 58 -3.09 10.16 13.23
N ARG A 59 -2.28 11.16 12.85
CA ARG A 59 -2.71 12.30 12.04
C ARG A 59 -1.92 12.43 10.74
N ASP A 60 -0.62 12.14 10.80
CA ASP A 60 0.34 12.49 9.75
C ASP A 60 0.76 11.26 8.91
N CYS A 61 0.40 10.03 9.31
CA CYS A 61 0.68 8.81 8.53
C CYS A 61 -0.54 8.30 7.77
N GLU A 62 -0.50 8.43 6.44
CA GLU A 62 -1.55 7.94 5.53
C GLU A 62 -1.86 6.43 5.71
N ILE A 63 -0.83 5.58 5.79
CA ILE A 63 -1.01 4.12 5.92
C ILE A 63 -1.73 3.78 7.22
N TYR A 64 -1.32 4.42 8.33
CA TYR A 64 -1.95 4.17 9.62
C TYR A 64 -3.43 4.58 9.58
N LEU A 65 -3.75 5.75 9.02
CA LEU A 65 -5.12 6.23 8.89
C LEU A 65 -6.00 5.26 8.09
N GLU A 66 -5.49 4.75 6.97
CA GLU A 66 -6.19 3.77 6.12
C GLU A 66 -6.49 2.46 6.88
N HIS A 67 -5.55 1.97 7.68
CA HIS A 67 -5.68 0.69 8.39
C HIS A 67 -6.46 0.81 9.71
N ALA A 68 -6.15 1.83 10.52
CA ALA A 68 -6.84 2.10 11.78
C ALA A 68 -8.32 2.48 11.57
N GLY A 69 -8.66 3.08 10.42
CA GLY A 69 -10.05 3.29 10.00
C GLY A 69 -10.76 1.99 9.59
N SER A 70 -10.02 1.04 9.01
CA SER A 70 -10.53 -0.26 8.58
C SER A 70 -10.77 -1.22 9.76
N ASP A 71 -9.99 -1.14 10.84
CA ASP A 71 -10.22 -1.90 12.08
C ASP A 71 -11.56 -1.57 12.76
N ARG A 72 -12.13 -0.38 12.50
CA ARG A 72 -13.47 -0.01 13.00
C ARG A 72 -14.61 -0.43 12.07
N ARG A 73 -14.30 -1.00 10.90
CA ARG A 73 -15.25 -1.32 9.82
C ARG A 73 -15.10 -2.77 9.38
N GLY A 74 -15.10 -3.70 10.33
CA GLY A 74 -15.40 -5.09 10.00
C GLY A 74 -16.79 -5.20 9.37
N LYS A 75 -16.86 -5.77 8.16
CA LYS A 75 -18.05 -6.10 7.35
C LYS A 75 -18.58 -4.98 6.44
N GLY A 76 -18.34 -5.16 5.15
CA GLY A 76 -18.84 -4.34 4.05
C GLY A 76 -18.41 -4.96 2.74
N ASP A 77 -18.71 -6.25 2.61
CA ASP A 77 -18.56 -7.04 1.39
C ASP A 77 -19.12 -6.25 0.20
N GLY A 78 -18.34 -6.26 -0.89
CA GLY A 78 -18.54 -5.39 -2.02
C GLY A 78 -19.87 -5.56 -2.74
N GLU A 79 -20.32 -4.49 -3.36
CA GLU A 79 -21.21 -4.58 -4.50
C GLU A 79 -20.48 -3.98 -5.69
N THR A 80 -20.01 -4.88 -6.56
CA THR A 80 -19.48 -4.58 -7.87
C THR A 80 -20.60 -3.93 -8.68
N GLU A 81 -20.43 -2.67 -9.00
CA GLU A 81 -21.25 -1.96 -9.99
C GLU A 81 -20.96 -2.53 -11.39
N SER A 82 -21.69 -3.57 -11.78
CA SER A 82 -21.81 -3.98 -13.18
C SER A 82 -22.78 -3.03 -13.89
N HIS A 83 -22.24 -1.93 -14.43
CA HIS A 83 -22.91 -1.17 -15.48
C HIS A 83 -22.77 -1.96 -16.80
N GLU A 84 -23.70 -2.88 -17.05
CA GLU A 84 -23.93 -3.40 -18.40
C GLU A 84 -24.91 -2.45 -19.10
N ASN A 85 -24.33 -1.53 -19.89
CA ASN A 85 -25.08 -0.70 -20.81
C ASN A 85 -25.16 -1.43 -22.15
N ASP A 86 -26.16 -2.31 -22.32
CA ASP A 86 -26.55 -2.81 -23.65
C ASP A 86 -27.34 -1.73 -24.37
N GLY A 87 -26.61 -0.71 -24.81
CA GLY A 87 -27.08 0.33 -25.70
C GLY A 87 -27.26 -0.22 -27.11
N GLU A 88 -28.53 -0.28 -27.52
CA GLU A 88 -29.02 -0.42 -28.90
C GLU A 88 -28.09 0.18 -29.95
N THR A 89 -27.62 -0.64 -30.91
CA THR A 89 -27.13 -0.14 -32.19
C THR A 89 -28.21 -0.38 -33.25
N ALA A 90 -29.07 0.62 -33.42
CA ALA A 90 -29.77 0.82 -34.68
C ALA A 90 -28.71 1.18 -35.75
N SER A 91 -28.68 0.44 -36.85
CA SER A 91 -28.07 0.90 -38.09
C SER A 91 -28.94 0.36 -39.22
N GLU A 92 -29.87 1.22 -39.62
CA GLU A 92 -30.50 1.21 -40.93
C GLU A 92 -29.48 1.60 -42.01
N GLU A 93 -29.83 1.28 -43.27
CA GLU A 93 -29.23 1.73 -44.55
C GLU A 93 -27.90 1.02 -44.91
N GLY A 94 -27.65 0.38 -46.07
CA GLY A 94 -28.21 0.38 -47.41
C GLY A 94 -27.01 0.36 -48.38
N ASP A 95 -26.78 -0.69 -49.18
CA ASP A 95 -25.83 -0.64 -50.31
C ASP A 95 -26.10 -1.70 -51.39
N ASP A 96 -25.89 -1.24 -52.61
CA ASP A 96 -26.27 -1.69 -53.94
C ASP A 96 -25.46 -2.90 -54.48
N ARG A 97 -26.12 -3.88 -55.11
CA ARG A 97 -25.51 -4.72 -56.17
C ARG A 97 -26.51 -5.46 -57.05
#